data_AF-A0A9E5R5H1-F1
#
_entry.id   AF-A0A9E5R5H1-F1
#
_cell.length_a   1.000
_cell.length_b   1.000
_cell.length_c   1.000
_cell.angle_alpha   90.00
_cell.angle_beta   90.00
_cell.angle_gamma   90.00
#
_symmetry.space_group_name_H-M   'P 1'
#
loop_
_entity.id
_entity.type
_entity.pdbx_description
1 polymer ?
#
loop_
_entity_poly.entity_id
_entity_poly.type
_entity_poly.pdbx_seq_one_letter_code
_entity_poly.pdbx_strand_id
1 'polypeptide(L)'
;MNKKRWLILAGVVIIAVVGAVITERLLYVREIIEPVELEISYATTQTEMPAGATCAGGSEESPGIAKEILNLETDDIFVAGGSNPMPDAMWEDYRFRLPYLKNSTRNLLFTESCFFRSPDAVVDCQGDNCFTITEIVEDHTWLKLTTIAGQGCYPNADGCNLDDVEPGYISITTIAKCHRLVFEGPTLYELADGRGNRYVMHATATGTPDITGPQLPEGWTLTAREISEPLVLLPFGGGDHCYYNVVRDNLVQSYHQIAYADEVYPPETE
;
A
#
# COMPACT_ATOMS: atom_id res chain seq x y z
N MET A 1 23.84 55.87 -0.17
CA MET A 1 22.81 55.07 -0.88
C MET A 1 21.45 55.41 -0.29
N ASN A 2 20.47 55.87 -1.08
CA ASN A 2 19.21 56.40 -0.55
C ASN A 2 18.30 55.28 0.00
N LYS A 3 17.60 55.48 1.13
CA LYS A 3 16.77 54.46 1.83
C LYS A 3 15.84 53.67 0.89
N LYS A 4 15.33 54.34 -0.14
CA LYS A 4 14.46 53.76 -1.18
C LYS A 4 15.14 52.65 -2.01
N ARG A 5 16.45 52.77 -2.30
CA ARG A 5 17.21 51.72 -3.00
C ARG A 5 17.49 50.51 -2.13
N TRP A 6 17.66 50.71 -0.81
CA TRP A 6 17.86 49.62 0.15
C TRP A 6 16.60 48.78 0.32
N LEU A 7 15.42 49.41 0.39
CA LEU A 7 14.13 48.73 0.45
C LEU A 7 13.83 47.90 -0.81
N ILE A 8 14.17 48.41 -1.99
CA ILE A 8 13.99 47.68 -3.25
C ILE A 8 14.94 46.49 -3.33
N LEU A 9 16.23 46.66 -2.99
CA LEU A 9 17.18 45.55 -2.97
C LEU A 9 16.80 44.47 -1.93
N ALA A 10 16.41 44.87 -0.72
CA ALA A 10 15.96 43.94 0.30
C ALA A 10 14.69 43.18 -0.14
N GLY A 11 13.73 43.85 -0.78
CA GLY A 11 12.54 43.21 -1.34
C GLY A 11 12.87 42.19 -2.45
N VAL A 12 13.77 42.52 -3.37
CA VAL A 12 14.22 41.61 -4.44
C VAL A 12 14.95 40.39 -3.86
N VAL A 13 15.81 40.58 -2.86
CA VAL A 13 16.52 39.47 -2.19
C VAL A 13 15.54 38.58 -1.44
N ILE A 14 14.56 39.14 -0.72
CA ILE A 14 13.53 38.35 -0.02
C ILE A 14 12.70 37.54 -1.02
N ILE A 15 12.27 38.14 -2.14
CA ILE A 15 11.51 37.42 -3.18
C ILE A 15 12.35 36.29 -3.79
N ALA A 16 13.63 36.52 -4.06
CA ALA A 16 14.52 35.51 -4.62
C ALA A 16 14.75 34.34 -3.63
N VAL A 17 14.96 34.64 -2.34
CA VAL A 17 15.16 33.63 -1.30
C VAL A 17 13.87 32.83 -1.06
N VAL A 18 12.72 33.50 -0.95
CA VAL A 18 11.42 32.84 -0.80
C VAL A 18 11.11 31.99 -2.04
N GLY A 19 11.39 32.50 -3.24
CA GLY A 19 11.25 31.74 -4.48
C GLY A 19 12.10 30.48 -4.49
N ALA A 20 13.39 30.58 -4.13
CA ALA A 20 14.29 29.44 -4.08
C ALA A 20 13.83 28.38 -3.07
N VAL A 21 13.42 28.78 -1.87
CA VAL A 21 12.91 27.86 -0.83
C VAL A 21 11.61 27.17 -1.28
N ILE A 22 10.71 27.89 -1.96
CA ILE A 22 9.47 27.31 -2.50
C ILE A 22 9.81 26.30 -3.61
N THR A 23 10.72 26.64 -4.52
CA THR A 23 11.14 25.73 -5.60
C THR A 23 11.81 24.48 -5.04
N GLU A 24 12.72 24.61 -4.08
CA GLU A 24 13.39 23.47 -3.43
C GLU A 24 12.37 22.56 -2.72
N ARG A 25 11.40 23.13 -2.00
CA ARG A 25 10.32 22.37 -1.39
C ARG A 25 9.44 21.66 -2.41
N LEU A 26 9.12 22.31 -3.53
CA LEU A 26 8.33 21.69 -4.60
C LEU A 26 9.09 20.55 -5.30
N LEU A 27 10.40 20.70 -5.51
CA LEU A 27 11.24 19.65 -6.08
C LEU A 27 11.35 18.46 -5.12
N TYR A 28 11.60 18.71 -3.84
CA TYR A 28 11.62 17.67 -2.81
C TYR A 28 10.28 16.93 -2.73
N VAL A 29 9.15 17.65 -2.70
CA VAL A 29 7.82 17.01 -2.69
C VAL A 29 7.59 16.21 -3.96
N ARG A 30 8.06 16.68 -5.12
CA ARG A 30 7.93 15.94 -6.38
C ARG A 30 8.75 14.66 -6.39
N GLU A 31 9.98 14.71 -5.91
CA GLU A 31 10.89 13.56 -5.86
C GLU A 31 10.34 12.44 -4.97
N ILE A 32 9.78 12.78 -3.79
CA ILE A 32 9.21 11.78 -2.85
C ILE A 32 7.82 11.25 -3.26
N ILE A 33 7.23 11.73 -4.36
CA ILE A 33 5.93 11.24 -4.87
C ILE A 33 6.03 10.59 -6.24
N GLU A 34 7.24 10.49 -6.80
CA GLU A 34 7.44 9.82 -8.08
C GLU A 34 7.17 8.31 -7.93
N PRO A 35 6.49 7.67 -8.91
CA PRO A 35 6.24 6.24 -8.85
C PRO A 35 7.54 5.44 -8.77
N VAL A 36 7.58 4.46 -7.88
CA VAL A 36 8.71 3.53 -7.74
C VAL A 36 8.73 2.56 -8.94
N GLU A 37 9.82 2.52 -9.70
CA GLU A 37 9.99 1.52 -10.75
C GLU A 37 10.13 0.12 -10.12
N LEU A 38 9.48 -0.88 -10.72
CA LEU A 38 9.57 -2.25 -10.24
C LEU A 38 10.92 -2.87 -10.64
N GLU A 39 11.86 -2.94 -9.69
CA GLU A 39 13.20 -3.50 -9.92
C GLU A 39 13.32 -5.00 -9.60
N ILE A 40 12.23 -5.63 -9.13
CA ILE A 40 12.23 -7.04 -8.74
C ILE A 40 11.48 -7.91 -9.76
N SER A 41 11.92 -9.16 -9.85
CA SER A 41 11.19 -10.24 -10.50
C SER A 41 11.03 -11.40 -9.52
N TYR A 42 9.84 -12.02 -9.48
CA TYR A 42 9.54 -13.07 -8.53
C TYR A 42 8.64 -14.16 -9.11
N ALA A 43 8.77 -15.39 -8.58
CA ALA A 43 7.95 -16.51 -9.01
C ALA A 43 6.50 -16.34 -8.55
N THR A 44 5.53 -16.63 -9.42
CA THR A 44 4.09 -16.48 -9.13
C THR A 44 3.50 -17.70 -8.41
N THR A 45 4.35 -18.43 -7.70
CA THR A 45 3.94 -19.49 -6.77
C THR A 45 3.71 -18.88 -5.40
N GLN A 46 2.59 -19.27 -4.74
CA GLN A 46 2.34 -18.87 -3.37
C GLN A 46 3.41 -19.43 -2.43
N THR A 47 3.79 -18.61 -1.47
CA THR A 47 4.68 -18.93 -0.36
C THR A 47 3.99 -19.82 0.66
N GLU A 48 4.79 -20.39 1.56
CA GLU A 48 4.29 -21.08 2.74
C GLU A 48 4.48 -20.19 3.98
N MET A 49 3.52 -20.22 4.90
CA MET A 49 3.68 -19.60 6.21
C MET A 49 4.53 -20.51 7.09
N PRO A 50 5.61 -20.01 7.73
CA PRO A 50 6.43 -20.82 8.61
C PRO A 50 5.61 -21.47 9.74
N ALA A 51 5.89 -22.75 10.02
CA ALA A 51 5.23 -23.46 11.11
C ALA A 51 5.50 -22.77 12.45
N GLY A 52 4.44 -22.45 13.19
CA GLY A 52 4.55 -21.77 14.48
C GLY A 52 4.85 -20.27 14.40
N ALA A 53 4.71 -19.66 13.21
CA ALA A 53 4.85 -18.21 13.05
C ALA A 53 3.94 -17.45 14.02
N THR A 54 4.50 -16.39 14.62
CA THR A 54 3.73 -15.44 15.43
C THR A 54 2.97 -14.49 14.52
N CYS A 55 1.76 -14.12 14.90
CA CYS A 55 0.97 -13.13 14.19
C CYS A 55 1.03 -11.80 14.95
N ALA A 56 1.23 -10.70 14.23
CA ALA A 56 1.10 -9.34 14.72
C ALA A 56 0.25 -8.51 13.77
N GLY A 57 -0.04 -7.26 14.16
CA GLY A 57 -0.77 -6.30 13.32
C GLY A 57 -2.29 -6.45 13.39
N GLY A 58 -2.98 -5.31 13.25
CA GLY A 58 -4.42 -5.18 13.47
C GLY A 58 -4.72 -4.41 14.76
N SER A 59 -5.68 -3.48 14.73
CA SER A 59 -6.16 -2.80 15.94
C SER A 59 -7.14 -3.72 16.66
N GLU A 60 -6.77 -4.19 17.85
CA GLU A 60 -7.70 -4.93 18.72
C GLU A 60 -8.92 -4.08 19.09
N GLU A 61 -8.77 -2.74 19.10
CA GLU A 61 -9.83 -1.78 19.44
C GLU A 61 -10.86 -1.56 18.32
N SER A 62 -10.45 -1.64 17.05
CA SER A 62 -11.31 -1.35 15.89
C SER A 62 -11.10 -2.36 14.75
N PRO A 63 -11.67 -3.58 14.88
CA PRO A 63 -11.64 -4.58 13.82
C PRO A 63 -12.15 -3.98 12.50
N GLY A 64 -11.34 -4.05 11.45
CA GLY A 64 -11.70 -3.56 10.12
C GLY A 64 -11.18 -2.17 9.74
N ILE A 65 -10.54 -1.42 10.66
CA ILE A 65 -9.83 -0.17 10.33
C ILE A 65 -8.33 -0.35 10.58
N ALA A 66 -7.55 -0.41 9.49
CA ALA A 66 -6.09 -0.43 9.58
C ALA A 66 -5.54 0.98 9.80
N LYS A 67 -4.92 1.23 10.97
CA LYS A 67 -4.16 2.46 11.26
C LYS A 67 -2.79 2.35 10.60
N GLU A 68 -2.75 2.67 9.31
CA GLU A 68 -1.55 2.58 8.49
C GLU A 68 -0.98 3.97 8.17
N ILE A 69 0.34 4.07 8.19
CA ILE A 69 1.08 5.27 7.80
C ILE A 69 2.05 4.93 6.67
N LEU A 70 2.11 5.81 5.69
CA LEU A 70 3.05 5.74 4.57
C LEU A 70 4.24 6.66 4.87
N ASN A 71 5.46 6.17 4.68
CA ASN A 71 6.66 6.97 4.63
C ASN A 71 7.04 7.22 3.16
N LEU A 72 6.88 8.45 2.69
CA LEU A 72 7.16 8.84 1.31
C LEU A 72 8.65 8.83 0.94
N GLU A 73 9.56 8.81 1.93
CA GLU A 73 11.00 8.76 1.65
C GLU A 73 11.54 7.34 1.50
N THR A 74 10.89 6.36 2.13
CA THR A 74 11.40 4.97 2.17
C THR A 74 10.44 3.96 1.57
N ASP A 75 9.28 4.42 1.08
CA ASP A 75 8.22 3.56 0.54
C ASP A 75 7.69 2.51 1.53
N ASP A 76 7.95 2.72 2.81
CA ASP A 76 7.52 1.85 3.88
C ASP A 76 6.12 2.23 4.34
N ILE A 77 5.30 1.20 4.56
CA ILE A 77 4.00 1.34 5.21
C ILE A 77 4.12 0.68 6.59
N PHE A 78 3.78 1.43 7.63
CA PHE A 78 3.72 0.93 8.99
C PHE A 78 2.28 0.82 9.47
N VAL A 79 2.01 -0.12 10.37
CA VAL A 79 0.72 -0.27 11.03
C VAL A 79 0.89 -0.11 12.54
N ALA A 80 -0.08 0.53 13.20
CA ALA A 80 -0.08 0.60 14.65
C ALA A 80 -0.04 -0.82 15.26
N GLY A 81 0.90 -1.06 16.18
CA GLY A 81 1.09 -2.36 16.81
C GLY A 81 2.32 -2.37 17.73
N GLY A 82 2.70 -3.53 18.25
CA GLY A 82 3.77 -3.63 19.26
C GLY A 82 3.26 -3.33 20.67
N SER A 83 4.13 -2.83 21.55
CA SER A 83 3.84 -2.69 22.97
C SER A 83 2.97 -1.49 23.35
N ASN A 84 2.92 -0.44 22.51
CA ASN A 84 2.10 0.74 22.76
C ASN A 84 1.52 1.33 21.46
N PRO A 85 0.59 0.62 20.79
CA PRO A 85 -0.04 1.12 19.58
C PRO A 85 -0.79 2.43 19.84
N MET A 86 -0.85 3.31 18.84
CA MET A 86 -1.63 4.55 18.93
C MET A 86 -3.13 4.24 19.11
N PRO A 87 -3.83 4.83 20.10
CA PRO A 87 -5.26 4.59 20.32
C PRO A 87 -6.13 5.34 19.29
N ASP A 88 -7.36 4.87 19.06
CA ASP A 88 -8.26 5.40 18.02
C ASP A 88 -8.59 6.89 18.20
N ALA A 89 -8.86 7.32 19.44
CA ALA A 89 -9.17 8.70 19.75
C ALA A 89 -8.01 9.66 19.41
N MET A 90 -6.76 9.19 19.48
CA MET A 90 -5.62 9.97 19.04
C MET A 90 -5.47 9.92 17.53
N TRP A 91 -5.66 8.74 16.93
CA TRP A 91 -5.52 8.53 15.49
C TRP A 91 -6.36 9.51 14.69
N GLU A 92 -7.66 9.69 15.00
CA GLU A 92 -8.58 10.54 14.24
C GLU A 92 -8.03 11.97 14.02
N ASP A 93 -7.57 12.59 15.09
CA ASP A 93 -7.12 13.99 15.09
C ASP A 93 -5.65 14.17 14.76
N TYR A 94 -4.82 13.12 14.89
CA TYR A 94 -3.39 13.23 14.64
C TYR A 94 -3.10 13.63 13.20
N ARG A 95 -2.09 14.48 13.00
CA ARG A 95 -1.61 14.92 11.69
C ARG A 95 -0.11 14.70 11.63
N PHE A 96 0.30 13.77 10.76
CA PHE A 96 1.70 13.52 10.49
C PHE A 96 2.31 14.69 9.71
N ARG A 97 3.61 14.87 9.88
CA ARG A 97 4.42 15.75 9.04
C ARG A 97 5.19 14.90 8.05
N LEU A 98 5.51 15.47 6.90
CA LEU A 98 6.39 14.84 5.94
C LEU A 98 7.68 14.32 6.63
N PRO A 99 8.15 13.13 6.24
CA PRO A 99 7.70 12.33 5.10
C PRO A 99 6.50 11.39 5.38
N TYR A 100 5.95 11.41 6.58
CA TYR A 100 4.86 10.50 6.97
C TYR A 100 3.47 11.06 6.60
N LEU A 101 2.63 10.20 6.03
CA LEU A 101 1.22 10.45 5.75
C LEU A 101 0.36 9.33 6.34
N LYS A 102 -0.89 9.66 6.69
CA LYS A 102 -1.88 8.61 6.94
C LYS A 102 -2.18 7.91 5.63
N ASN A 103 -2.21 6.58 5.65
CA ASN A 103 -2.78 5.84 4.53
C ASN A 103 -4.30 6.11 4.46
N SER A 104 -4.90 5.85 3.31
CA SER A 104 -6.34 5.96 3.14
C SER A 104 -7.06 5.03 4.12
N THR A 105 -8.20 5.47 4.65
CA THR A 105 -9.07 4.59 5.44
C THR A 105 -9.57 3.48 4.53
N ARG A 106 -9.21 2.24 4.84
CA ARG A 106 -9.59 1.05 4.11
C ARG A 106 -10.56 0.24 4.95
N ASN A 107 -11.77 0.06 4.45
CA ASN A 107 -12.75 -0.84 5.06
C ASN A 107 -12.46 -2.25 4.52
N LEU A 108 -11.81 -3.05 5.36
CA LEU A 108 -11.28 -4.37 4.98
C LEU A 108 -12.40 -5.39 4.76
N LEU A 109 -12.21 -6.30 3.81
CA LEU A 109 -13.16 -7.37 3.46
C LEU A 109 -12.67 -8.78 3.83
N PHE A 110 -11.41 -8.94 4.24
CA PHE A 110 -10.94 -10.19 4.84
C PHE A 110 -11.35 -10.24 6.32
N THR A 111 -11.65 -11.43 6.83
CA THR A 111 -12.17 -11.65 8.19
C THR A 111 -11.08 -12.04 9.17
N GLU A 112 -10.03 -12.74 8.69
CA GLU A 112 -8.86 -13.06 9.49
C GLU A 112 -7.59 -12.66 8.75
N SER A 113 -6.56 -12.36 9.54
CA SER A 113 -5.28 -11.94 9.01
C SER A 113 -4.16 -12.29 9.99
N CYS A 114 -3.00 -12.66 9.47
CA CYS A 114 -1.80 -12.91 10.27
C CYS A 114 -0.61 -12.30 9.54
N PHE A 115 -0.16 -11.12 9.98
CA PHE A 115 1.11 -10.56 9.53
C PHE A 115 2.22 -11.20 10.35
N PHE A 116 3.10 -11.94 9.68
CA PHE A 116 4.01 -12.87 10.34
C PHE A 116 5.49 -12.51 10.17
N ARG A 117 5.83 -11.54 9.30
CA ARG A 117 7.22 -11.07 9.15
C ARG A 117 7.30 -9.70 8.46
N SER A 118 8.05 -8.78 9.05
CA SER A 118 8.42 -7.50 8.40
C SER A 118 9.31 -7.75 7.18
N PRO A 119 9.25 -6.90 6.14
CA PRO A 119 9.98 -7.11 4.89
C PRO A 119 11.50 -7.12 5.05
N ASP A 120 12.03 -6.51 6.10
CA ASP A 120 13.46 -6.42 6.43
C ASP A 120 13.90 -7.41 7.53
N ALA A 121 12.99 -8.20 8.09
CA ALA A 121 13.34 -9.24 9.04
C ALA A 121 13.97 -10.44 8.30
N VAL A 122 14.95 -11.07 8.97
CA VAL A 122 15.58 -12.29 8.47
C VAL A 122 14.56 -13.42 8.33
N VAL A 123 14.80 -14.30 7.36
CA VAL A 123 13.80 -15.29 6.94
C VAL A 123 13.38 -16.23 8.07
N ASP A 124 14.38 -16.67 8.85
CA ASP A 124 14.29 -17.65 9.93
C ASP A 124 14.06 -17.02 11.31
N CYS A 125 13.64 -15.76 11.34
CA CYS A 125 13.27 -15.03 12.55
C CYS A 125 12.28 -15.83 13.42
N GLN A 126 12.29 -15.55 14.73
CA GLN A 126 11.40 -16.20 15.70
C GLN A 126 10.80 -15.16 16.65
N GLY A 127 9.50 -15.30 16.94
CA GLY A 127 8.77 -14.41 17.84
C GLY A 127 8.88 -12.95 17.42
N ASP A 128 9.14 -12.07 18.39
CA ASP A 128 9.21 -10.62 18.17
C ASP A 128 10.32 -10.20 17.19
N ASN A 129 11.36 -11.03 17.00
CA ASN A 129 12.44 -10.75 16.03
C ASN A 129 11.96 -10.82 14.57
N CYS A 130 10.74 -11.30 14.31
CA CYS A 130 10.13 -11.24 12.99
C CYS A 130 9.55 -9.88 12.65
N PHE A 131 9.50 -8.95 13.61
CA PHE A 131 8.84 -7.67 13.44
C PHE A 131 9.81 -6.52 13.65
N THR A 132 9.88 -5.63 12.67
CA THR A 132 10.57 -4.36 12.80
C THR A 132 9.62 -3.37 13.45
N ILE A 133 9.85 -3.12 14.74
CA ILE A 133 9.07 -2.19 15.56
C ILE A 133 9.85 -0.88 15.69
N THR A 134 9.16 0.25 15.47
CA THR A 134 9.72 1.58 15.59
C THR A 134 8.76 2.52 16.32
N GLU A 135 9.27 3.68 16.76
CA GLU A 135 8.50 4.77 17.33
C GLU A 135 8.49 5.94 16.36
N ILE A 136 7.35 6.16 15.69
CA ILE A 136 7.19 7.25 14.70
C ILE A 136 6.51 8.48 15.33
N VAL A 137 5.67 8.23 16.33
CA VAL A 137 5.06 9.27 17.18
C VAL A 137 5.55 9.01 18.58
N GLU A 138 5.94 10.06 19.30
CA GLU A 138 6.43 9.97 20.68
C GLU A 138 5.56 9.04 21.52
N ASP A 139 6.22 8.08 22.18
CA ASP A 139 5.63 7.02 23.00
C ASP A 139 4.73 6.02 22.26
N HIS A 140 4.58 6.05 20.92
CA HIS A 140 3.70 5.13 20.18
C HIS A 140 4.44 4.24 19.18
N THR A 141 4.19 2.94 19.28
CA THR A 141 4.87 1.91 18.48
C THR A 141 4.13 1.56 17.19
N TRP A 142 4.93 1.27 16.17
CA TRP A 142 4.50 0.95 14.82
C TRP A 142 5.30 -0.24 14.29
N LEU A 143 4.61 -1.15 13.61
CA LEU A 143 5.18 -2.31 12.93
C LEU A 143 5.42 -1.95 11.47
N LYS A 144 6.62 -2.16 10.92
CA LYS A 144 6.87 -2.06 9.48
C LYS A 144 6.13 -3.19 8.77
N LEU A 145 4.98 -2.88 8.19
CA LEU A 145 4.04 -3.85 7.61
C LEU A 145 4.49 -4.29 6.22
N THR A 146 4.98 -3.34 5.42
CA THR A 146 5.39 -3.59 4.05
C THR A 146 6.28 -2.49 3.51
N THR A 147 6.95 -2.76 2.39
CA THR A 147 7.68 -1.81 1.57
C THR A 147 7.14 -1.91 0.15
N ILE A 148 6.87 -0.78 -0.51
CA ILE A 148 6.48 -0.76 -1.93
C ILE A 148 7.71 -1.12 -2.76
N ALA A 149 7.61 -2.19 -3.54
CA ALA A 149 8.68 -2.67 -4.41
C ALA A 149 8.55 -2.14 -5.84
N GLY A 150 7.38 -1.64 -6.21
CA GLY A 150 7.14 -1.02 -7.50
C GLY A 150 5.69 -0.58 -7.67
N GLN A 151 5.50 0.41 -8.52
CA GLN A 151 4.21 0.97 -8.88
C GLN A 151 4.08 1.05 -10.41
N GLY A 152 2.90 0.75 -10.90
CA GLY A 152 2.57 0.82 -12.31
C GLY A 152 1.14 1.27 -12.52
N CYS A 153 0.81 1.55 -13.78
CA CYS A 153 -0.52 1.89 -14.21
C CYS A 153 -0.82 1.17 -15.53
N TYR A 154 -2.05 0.69 -15.66
CA TYR A 154 -2.54 0.03 -16.87
C TYR A 154 -3.77 0.77 -17.40
N PRO A 155 -3.88 1.00 -18.73
CA PRO A 155 -3.01 0.50 -19.81
C PRO A 155 -1.68 1.23 -20.02
N ASN A 156 -1.51 2.43 -19.47
CA ASN A 156 -0.28 3.22 -19.57
C ASN A 156 -0.09 4.08 -18.31
N ALA A 157 1.06 4.74 -18.18
CA ALA A 157 1.46 5.49 -16.99
C ALA A 157 0.61 6.73 -16.68
N ASP A 158 -0.09 7.30 -17.67
CA ASP A 158 -0.67 8.65 -17.54
C ASP A 158 -1.97 8.67 -16.71
N GLY A 159 -2.66 7.53 -16.58
CA GLY A 159 -3.97 7.47 -15.93
C GLY A 159 -3.96 7.15 -14.44
N CYS A 160 -2.80 7.09 -13.79
CA CYS A 160 -2.70 6.86 -12.36
C CYS A 160 -1.78 7.88 -11.71
N ASN A 161 -2.24 8.46 -10.60
CA ASN A 161 -1.44 9.26 -9.69
C ASN A 161 -1.52 8.65 -8.29
N LEU A 162 -0.74 9.15 -7.32
CA LEU A 162 -0.69 8.61 -5.96
C LEU A 162 -2.09 8.33 -5.37
N ASP A 163 -2.97 9.33 -5.45
CA ASP A 163 -4.27 9.30 -4.78
C ASP A 163 -5.44 9.01 -5.71
N ASP A 164 -5.22 8.98 -7.03
CA ASP A 164 -6.31 8.90 -8.01
C ASP A 164 -6.01 7.89 -9.13
N VAL A 165 -7.07 7.26 -9.64
CA VAL A 165 -7.03 6.35 -10.78
C VAL A 165 -8.10 6.82 -11.75
N GLU A 166 -7.70 7.21 -12.95
CA GLU A 166 -8.64 7.68 -13.96
C GLU A 166 -9.59 6.55 -14.40
N PRO A 167 -10.82 6.88 -14.81
CA PRO A 167 -11.72 5.89 -15.39
C PRO A 167 -11.11 5.20 -16.61
N GLY A 168 -11.21 3.87 -16.67
CA GLY A 168 -10.57 3.03 -17.70
C GLY A 168 -9.14 2.60 -17.34
N TYR A 169 -8.64 2.97 -16.16
CA TYR A 169 -7.31 2.59 -15.67
C TYR A 169 -7.39 1.76 -14.39
N ILE A 170 -6.27 1.09 -14.08
CA ILE A 170 -6.01 0.42 -12.82
C ILE A 170 -4.58 0.77 -12.40
N SER A 171 -4.38 1.17 -11.15
CA SER A 171 -3.03 1.22 -10.57
C SER A 171 -2.63 -0.14 -10.03
N ILE A 172 -1.34 -0.46 -10.14
CA ILE A 172 -0.76 -1.71 -9.66
C ILE A 172 0.36 -1.34 -8.69
N THR A 173 0.30 -1.83 -7.46
CA THR A 173 1.35 -1.67 -6.46
C THR A 173 1.85 -3.04 -6.04
N THR A 174 3.12 -3.33 -6.34
CA THR A 174 3.81 -4.50 -5.81
C THR A 174 4.37 -4.16 -4.44
N ILE A 175 4.05 -4.98 -3.45
CA ILE A 175 4.43 -4.75 -2.05
C ILE A 175 5.13 -5.98 -1.47
N ALA A 176 6.21 -5.77 -0.70
CA ALA A 176 6.89 -6.80 0.07
C ALA A 176 6.18 -7.01 1.41
N LYS A 177 5.37 -8.06 1.55
CA LYS A 177 4.47 -8.24 2.69
C LYS A 177 4.24 -9.72 3.02
N CYS A 178 4.81 -10.19 4.13
CA CYS A 178 4.55 -11.53 4.66
C CYS A 178 3.30 -11.54 5.53
N HIS A 179 2.14 -11.68 4.89
CA HIS A 179 0.84 -11.59 5.55
C HIS A 179 -0.12 -12.63 4.97
N ARG A 180 -0.64 -13.54 5.81
CA ARG A 180 -1.74 -14.44 5.46
C ARG A 180 -3.07 -13.73 5.60
N LEU A 181 -3.90 -13.75 4.57
CA LEU A 181 -5.25 -13.17 4.57
C LEU A 181 -6.29 -14.28 4.40
N VAL A 182 -7.41 -14.17 5.11
CA VAL A 182 -8.53 -15.12 4.99
C VAL A 182 -9.80 -14.36 4.64
N PHE A 183 -10.39 -14.74 3.52
CA PHE A 183 -11.69 -14.24 3.10
C PHE A 183 -12.73 -15.33 3.35
N GLU A 184 -13.57 -15.10 4.34
CA GLU A 184 -14.73 -15.95 4.58
C GLU A 184 -15.87 -15.64 3.62
N GLY A 185 -16.68 -16.66 3.36
CA GLY A 185 -17.86 -16.55 2.54
C GLY A 185 -19.02 -15.78 3.20
N PRO A 186 -20.16 -15.67 2.50
CA PRO A 186 -20.49 -16.46 1.31
C PRO A 186 -19.99 -15.86 -0.01
N THR A 187 -19.63 -14.58 -0.06
CA THR A 187 -19.39 -13.87 -1.33
C THR A 187 -17.99 -13.25 -1.38
N LEU A 188 -17.28 -13.48 -2.49
CA LEU A 188 -16.08 -12.75 -2.89
C LEU A 188 -16.38 -11.83 -4.06
N TYR A 189 -15.62 -10.75 -4.17
CA TYR A 189 -15.64 -9.85 -5.32
C TYR A 189 -14.33 -10.01 -6.07
N GLU A 190 -14.43 -10.56 -7.28
CA GLU A 190 -13.28 -10.96 -8.08
C GLU A 190 -13.15 -10.08 -9.32
N LEU A 191 -11.97 -9.47 -9.45
CA LEU A 191 -11.53 -8.75 -10.62
C LEU A 191 -10.69 -9.69 -11.48
N ALA A 192 -10.92 -9.69 -12.79
CA ALA A 192 -10.15 -10.46 -13.76
C ALA A 192 -9.76 -9.57 -14.93
N ASP A 193 -8.55 -9.74 -15.47
CA ASP A 193 -8.03 -8.92 -16.57
C ASP A 193 -8.30 -9.49 -17.96
N GLY A 194 -8.99 -10.64 -18.03
CA GLY A 194 -9.26 -11.35 -19.29
C GLY A 194 -8.05 -12.10 -19.89
N ARG A 195 -6.88 -12.08 -19.24
CA ARG A 195 -5.63 -12.70 -19.71
C ARG A 195 -5.09 -13.78 -18.77
N GLY A 196 -5.80 -14.07 -17.68
CA GLY A 196 -5.45 -15.10 -16.71
C GLY A 196 -5.10 -14.56 -15.33
N ASN A 197 -4.88 -13.24 -15.20
CA ASN A 197 -4.69 -12.62 -13.89
C ASN A 197 -6.04 -12.42 -13.19
N ARG A 198 -6.08 -12.78 -11.89
CA ARG A 198 -7.28 -12.68 -11.06
C ARG A 198 -6.93 -12.05 -9.72
N TYR A 199 -7.86 -11.27 -9.19
CA TYR A 199 -7.68 -10.51 -7.96
C TYR A 199 -8.96 -10.59 -7.10
N VAL A 200 -8.81 -10.59 -5.78
CA VAL A 200 -9.93 -10.54 -4.83
C VAL A 200 -9.96 -9.18 -4.13
N MET A 201 -11.14 -8.57 -4.05
CA MET A 201 -11.31 -7.28 -3.38
C MET A 201 -10.97 -7.41 -1.89
N HIS A 202 -10.01 -6.61 -1.43
CA HIS A 202 -9.57 -6.64 -0.04
C HIS A 202 -10.09 -5.48 0.80
N ALA A 203 -10.51 -4.39 0.16
CA ALA A 203 -10.91 -3.17 0.82
C ALA A 203 -11.69 -2.24 -0.12
N THR A 204 -12.54 -1.41 0.48
CA THR A 204 -13.27 -0.33 -0.19
C THR A 204 -13.11 0.98 0.59
N ALA A 205 -13.22 2.11 -0.11
CA ALA A 205 -13.27 3.42 0.52
C ALA A 205 -14.58 3.66 1.30
N THR A 206 -15.68 3.06 0.86
CA THR A 206 -17.04 3.32 1.37
C THR A 206 -17.53 2.30 2.41
N GLY A 207 -16.83 1.17 2.56
CA GLY A 207 -17.29 0.03 3.35
C GLY A 207 -18.25 -0.89 2.60
N THR A 208 -18.68 -0.54 1.39
CA THR A 208 -19.59 -1.35 0.58
C THR A 208 -18.99 -1.61 -0.81
N PRO A 209 -18.79 -2.88 -1.20
CA PRO A 209 -18.36 -3.26 -2.55
C PRO A 209 -19.33 -2.78 -3.63
N ASP A 210 -18.80 -2.16 -4.69
CA ASP A 210 -19.51 -1.80 -5.91
C ASP A 210 -18.90 -2.53 -7.11
N ILE A 211 -19.68 -3.45 -7.70
CA ILE A 211 -19.26 -4.23 -8.87
C ILE A 211 -19.76 -3.68 -10.20
N THR A 212 -20.57 -2.63 -10.19
CA THR A 212 -21.22 -2.07 -11.39
C THR A 212 -20.74 -0.67 -11.72
N GLY A 213 -20.30 0.09 -10.72
CA GLY A 213 -19.81 1.45 -10.86
C GLY A 213 -18.39 1.60 -11.44
N PRO A 214 -17.43 0.69 -11.19
CA PRO A 214 -16.08 0.86 -11.70
C PRO A 214 -16.04 0.92 -13.22
N GLN A 215 -15.25 1.86 -13.74
CA GLN A 215 -14.94 1.97 -15.16
C GLN A 215 -13.60 1.29 -15.38
N LEU A 216 -13.65 0.00 -15.69
CA LEU A 216 -12.47 -0.84 -15.81
C LEU A 216 -11.82 -0.70 -17.20
N PRO A 217 -10.52 -1.02 -17.34
CA PRO A 217 -9.86 -1.12 -18.63
C PRO A 217 -10.55 -2.15 -19.56
N GLU A 218 -10.32 -2.03 -20.86
CA GLU A 218 -10.87 -2.98 -21.83
C GLU A 218 -10.46 -4.42 -21.52
N GLY A 219 -11.42 -5.34 -21.55
CA GLY A 219 -11.23 -6.76 -21.26
C GLY A 219 -11.29 -7.14 -19.77
N TRP A 220 -11.27 -6.16 -18.86
CA TRP A 220 -11.37 -6.40 -17.43
C TRP A 220 -12.83 -6.58 -16.99
N THR A 221 -13.04 -7.43 -15.98
CA THR A 221 -14.37 -7.73 -15.44
C THR A 221 -14.32 -7.80 -13.92
N LEU A 222 -15.35 -7.29 -13.25
CA LEU A 222 -15.55 -7.43 -11.82
C LEU A 222 -16.85 -8.19 -11.55
N THR A 223 -16.78 -9.26 -10.78
CA THR A 223 -17.92 -10.14 -10.52
C THR A 223 -18.03 -10.50 -9.05
N ALA A 224 -19.26 -10.69 -8.57
CA ALA A 224 -19.51 -11.33 -7.28
C ALA A 224 -19.56 -12.85 -7.49
N ARG A 225 -18.85 -13.60 -6.64
CA ARG A 225 -18.76 -15.05 -6.70
C ARG A 225 -19.03 -15.64 -5.33
N GLU A 226 -19.90 -16.64 -5.28
CA GLU A 226 -20.14 -17.41 -4.07
C GLU A 226 -19.00 -18.40 -3.80
N ILE A 227 -18.60 -18.50 -2.53
CA ILE A 227 -17.61 -19.45 -2.02
C ILE A 227 -18.20 -20.29 -0.89
N SER A 228 -17.93 -21.59 -0.93
CA SER A 228 -18.33 -22.54 0.12
C SER A 228 -17.23 -22.81 1.13
N GLU A 229 -15.99 -22.45 0.79
CA GLU A 229 -14.80 -22.62 1.62
C GLU A 229 -14.04 -21.29 1.69
N PRO A 230 -13.41 -20.96 2.83
CA PRO A 230 -12.63 -19.74 2.94
C PRO A 230 -11.51 -19.68 1.90
N LEU A 231 -11.34 -18.53 1.25
CA LEU A 231 -10.17 -18.27 0.43
C LEU A 231 -9.03 -17.84 1.36
N VAL A 232 -8.01 -18.70 1.48
CA VAL A 232 -6.76 -18.36 2.15
C VAL A 232 -5.77 -17.84 1.11
N LEU A 233 -5.29 -16.64 1.32
CA LEU A 233 -4.31 -15.99 0.46
C LEU A 233 -2.98 -15.84 1.22
N LEU A 234 -1.92 -16.37 0.63
CA LEU A 234 -0.53 -16.19 1.03
C LEU A 234 0.21 -15.37 -0.04
N PRO A 235 1.30 -14.68 0.33
CA PRO A 235 2.06 -13.90 -0.63
C PRO A 235 2.74 -14.82 -1.65
N PHE A 236 3.18 -14.24 -2.75
CA PHE A 236 3.87 -14.89 -3.85
C PHE A 236 5.37 -14.61 -3.81
N GLY A 237 6.14 -15.32 -4.63
CA GLY A 237 7.59 -15.17 -4.76
C GLY A 237 8.35 -16.48 -4.67
N GLY A 238 7.72 -17.50 -4.07
CA GLY A 238 8.37 -18.77 -3.76
C GLY A 238 9.44 -18.65 -2.66
N GLY A 239 9.70 -19.76 -1.98
CA GLY A 239 10.71 -19.83 -0.92
C GLY A 239 10.49 -18.75 0.16
N ASP A 240 11.48 -17.87 0.28
CA ASP A 240 11.57 -16.90 1.38
C ASP A 240 11.04 -15.51 1.03
N HIS A 241 10.66 -15.26 -0.22
CA HIS A 241 10.20 -13.95 -0.66
C HIS A 241 8.70 -13.81 -0.48
N CYS A 242 8.20 -12.67 0.01
CA CYS A 242 6.77 -12.43 0.20
C CYS A 242 6.31 -11.18 -0.57
N TYR A 243 5.65 -11.36 -1.71
CA TYR A 243 5.13 -10.28 -2.53
C TYR A 243 3.64 -10.40 -2.77
N TYR A 244 2.99 -9.25 -2.81
CA TYR A 244 1.64 -9.12 -3.35
C TYR A 244 1.63 -8.05 -4.42
N ASN A 245 0.89 -8.30 -5.50
CA ASN A 245 0.33 -7.22 -6.29
C ASN A 245 -1.01 -6.81 -5.70
N VAL A 246 -1.16 -5.52 -5.45
CA VAL A 246 -2.42 -4.87 -5.07
C VAL A 246 -2.82 -3.95 -6.20
N VAL A 247 -4.02 -4.13 -6.72
CA VAL A 247 -4.57 -3.27 -7.77
C VAL A 247 -5.65 -2.37 -7.21
N ARG A 248 -5.78 -1.14 -7.73
CA ARG A 248 -6.81 -0.17 -7.32
C ARG A 248 -7.57 0.37 -8.53
N ASP A 249 -8.89 0.49 -8.40
CA ASP A 249 -9.77 1.07 -9.42
C ASP A 249 -10.10 2.55 -9.18
N ASN A 250 -10.86 3.14 -10.11
CA ASN A 250 -11.30 4.54 -10.08
C ASN A 250 -12.35 4.85 -8.99
N LEU A 251 -12.81 3.84 -8.24
CA LEU A 251 -13.67 4.00 -7.06
C LEU A 251 -12.89 3.79 -5.74
N VAL A 252 -11.56 3.67 -5.83
CA VAL A 252 -10.69 3.41 -4.67
C VAL A 252 -11.03 2.06 -4.01
N GLN A 253 -11.51 1.09 -4.79
CA GLN A 253 -11.58 -0.30 -4.39
C GLN A 253 -10.25 -0.97 -4.69
N SER A 254 -9.74 -1.75 -3.74
CA SER A 254 -8.43 -2.37 -3.86
C SER A 254 -8.54 -3.89 -3.82
N TYR A 255 -7.68 -4.58 -4.57
CA TYR A 255 -7.76 -6.02 -4.79
C TYR A 255 -6.38 -6.65 -4.69
N HIS A 256 -6.26 -7.76 -3.96
CA HIS A 256 -5.04 -8.57 -3.98
C HIS A 256 -5.05 -9.53 -5.15
N GLN A 257 -3.93 -9.66 -5.85
CA GLN A 257 -3.78 -10.70 -6.86
C GLN A 257 -3.80 -12.09 -6.20
N ILE A 258 -4.63 -12.99 -6.75
CA ILE A 258 -4.82 -14.38 -6.28
C ILE A 258 -4.38 -15.40 -7.32
N ALA A 259 -4.25 -15.00 -8.59
CA ALA A 259 -3.71 -15.84 -9.66
C ALA A 259 -2.97 -14.97 -10.69
N TYR A 260 -1.89 -15.52 -11.24
CA TYR A 260 -1.09 -14.90 -12.30
C TYR A 260 -1.29 -15.67 -13.60
N ALA A 261 -1.19 -14.97 -14.72
CA ALA A 261 -1.19 -15.57 -16.05
C ALA A 261 0.14 -16.31 -16.34
N ASP A 262 1.24 -15.80 -15.81
CA ASP A 262 2.60 -16.27 -16.06
C ASP A 262 3.26 -16.85 -14.80
N GLU A 263 4.34 -17.61 -14.96
CA GLU A 263 5.10 -18.23 -13.85
C GLU A 263 6.02 -17.24 -13.11
N VAL A 264 6.26 -16.06 -13.70
CA VAL A 264 7.13 -15.01 -13.17
C VAL A 264 6.45 -13.65 -13.35
N TYR A 265 6.62 -12.76 -12.38
CA TYR A 265 6.14 -11.37 -12.44
C TYR A 265 7.29 -10.37 -12.22
N PRO A 266 7.38 -9.28 -13.01
CA PRO A 266 6.62 -9.06 -14.23
C PRO A 266 7.00 -10.12 -15.30
N PRO A 267 6.10 -10.42 -16.25
CA PRO A 267 6.45 -11.33 -17.34
C PRO A 267 7.60 -10.74 -18.16
N GLU A 268 8.47 -11.61 -18.69
CA GLU A 268 9.52 -11.18 -19.61
C GLU A 268 8.88 -10.49 -20.82
N THR A 269 9.33 -9.28 -21.14
CA THR A 269 8.86 -8.58 -22.34
C THR A 269 9.38 -9.32 -23.58
N GLU A 270 8.50 -9.89 -24.39
CA GLU A 270 8.83 -10.34 -25.75
C GLU A 270 9.20 -9.18 -26.67
#